data_AF-A0A3D1BJB0-F1
#
_entry.id   AF-A0A3D1BJB0-F1
#
_cell.length_a   1.000
_cell.length_b   1.000
_cell.length_c   1.000
_cell.angle_alpha   90.00
_cell.angle_beta   90.00
_cell.angle_gamma   90.00
#
_symmetry.space_group_name_H-M   'P 1'
#
loop_
_entity.id
_entity.type
_entity.pdbx_description
1 polymer ?
#
loop_
_entity_poly.entity_id
_entity_poly.type
_entity_poly.pdbx_seq_one_letter_code
_entity_poly.pdbx_strand_id
1 'polypeptide(L)' 'MKIKVQVKPNSKTQHISLSKDGTYTVSLKSLPIDGRANIELIDILSKYFNVSKSSVIV' A
#
# COMPACT_ATOMS: atom_id res chain seq x y z
N MET A 1 6.61 -3.68 14.50
CA MET A 1 7.42 -2.77 13.65
C MET A 1 6.48 -1.82 12.93
N LYS A 2 6.79 -0.52 12.86
CA LYS A 2 5.98 0.46 12.11
C LYS A 2 6.75 0.90 10.87
N ILE A 3 6.09 0.87 9.71
CA ILE A 3 6.64 1.37 8.45
C ILE A 3 5.89 2.63 8.05
N LYS A 4 6.57 3.59 7.41
CA LYS A 4 5.91 4.75 6.82
C LYS A 4 5.51 4.41 5.40
N VAL A 5 4.22 4.55 5.10
CA VAL A 5 3.67 4.31 3.77
C VAL A 5 2.94 5.55 3.30
N GLN A 6 3.27 6.01 2.09
CA GLN A 6 2.59 7.11 1.40
C GLN A 6 1.75 6.53 0.28
N VAL A 7 0.44 6.67 0.39
CA VAL A 7 -0.52 6.09 -0.57
C VAL A 7 -0.94 7.13 -1.58
N LYS A 8 -0.83 6.82 -2.87
CA LYS A 8 -1.32 7.63 -3.99
C LYS A 8 -2.44 6.88 -4.71
N PRO A 9 -3.70 7.06 -4.29
CA PRO A 9 -4.84 6.45 -4.97
C PRO A 9 -5.11 7.13 -6.33
N ASN A 10 -5.95 6.50 -7.16
CA ASN A 10 -6.28 6.98 -8.52
C ASN A 10 -5.07 7.08 -9.47
N SER A 11 -4.10 6.19 -9.32
CA SER A 11 -2.93 6.12 -10.20
C SER A 11 -3.24 5.28 -11.45
N LYS A 12 -2.64 5.63 -12.59
CA LYS A 12 -2.78 4.83 -13.83
C LYS A 12 -2.13 3.45 -13.71
N THR A 13 -1.17 3.29 -12.82
CA THR A 13 -0.42 2.05 -12.60
C THR A 13 -0.27 1.77 -11.12
N GLN A 14 -0.20 0.49 -10.80
CA GLN A 14 0.04 -0.01 -9.46
C GLN A 14 1.55 -0.20 -9.30
N HIS A 15 2.16 0.48 -8.33
CA HIS A 15 3.61 0.44 -8.15
C HIS A 15 4.00 0.73 -6.70
N ILE A 16 5.05 0.07 -6.21
CA ILE A 16 5.63 0.29 -4.90
C ILE A 16 7.06 0.78 -5.10
N SER A 17 7.41 1.90 -4.49
CA SER A 17 8.79 2.41 -4.47
C SER A 17 9.24 2.67 -3.04
N LEU A 18 10.45 2.24 -2.70
CA LEU A 18 11.07 2.56 -1.43
C LEU A 18 11.94 3.81 -1.60
N SER A 19 11.61 4.88 -0.88
CA SER A 19 12.46 6.06 -0.80
C SER A 19 13.68 5.79 0.07
N LYS A 20 14.77 6.52 -0.19
CA LYS A 20 16.02 6.41 0.59
C LYS A 20 15.82 6.68 2.09
N ASP A 21 14.79 7.45 2.45
CA ASP A 21 14.42 7.76 3.84
C ASP A 21 13.65 6.63 4.56
N GLY A 22 13.46 5.47 3.91
CA GLY A 22 12.72 4.33 4.47
C GLY A 22 11.19 4.45 4.37
N THR A 23 10.68 5.39 3.57
CA THR A 23 9.24 5.55 3.32
C THR A 23 8.84 4.81 2.04
N TYR A 24 7.79 4.00 2.12
CA TYR A 24 7.24 3.27 0.98
C TYR A 24 6.17 4.13 0.29
N THR A 25 6.36 4.46 -0.98
CA THR A 25 5.31 5.08 -1.79
C THR A 25 4.57 4.00 -2.55
N VAL A 26 3.25 3.89 -2.32
CA VAL A 26 2.38 2.92 -3.00
C VAL A 26 1.37 3.67 -3.85
N SER A 27 1.48 3.49 -5.16
CA SER A 27 0.51 3.95 -6.14
C SER A 27 -0.54 2.88 -6.33
N LEU A 28 -1.81 3.22 -6.11
CA LEU A 28 -2.97 2.32 -6.25
C LEU A 28 -3.83 2.75 -7.42
N LYS A 29 -4.38 1.78 -8.15
CA LYS A 29 -5.36 2.09 -9.20
C LYS A 29 -6.73 2.42 -8.63
N SER A 30 -7.09 1.82 -7.49
CA SER A 30 -8.39 2.08 -6.89
C SER A 30 -8.56 3.53 -6.45
N LEU A 31 -9.80 3.99 -6.58
CA LEU A 31 -10.26 5.23 -6.01
C LEU A 31 -10.30 5.09 -4.48
N PRO A 32 -10.08 6.19 -3.73
CA PRO A 32 -10.19 6.20 -2.27
C PRO A 32 -11.66 6.30 -1.85
N ILE A 33 -12.51 5.44 -2.41
CA ILE A 33 -13.97 5.40 -2.17
C ILE A 33 -14.29 4.10 -1.43
N ASP A 34 -15.07 4.20 -0.36
CA ASP A 34 -15.51 3.06 0.48
C ASP A 34 -14.38 2.15 0.98
N GLY A 35 -13.19 2.69 1.25
CA GLY A 35 -12.07 1.90 1.77
C GLY A 35 -11.46 0.90 0.77
N ARG A 36 -11.87 0.92 -0.51
CA ARG A 36 -11.30 0.03 -1.55
C ARG A 36 -9.79 0.19 -1.71
N ALA A 37 -9.30 1.42 -1.61
CA ALA A 37 -7.87 1.69 -1.60
C ALA A 37 -7.14 1.00 -0.43
N ASN A 38 -7.75 0.91 0.76
CA ASN A 38 -7.14 0.25 1.91
C ASN A 38 -7.08 -1.26 1.72
N ILE A 39 -8.12 -1.87 1.15
CA ILE A 39 -8.16 -3.29 0.83
C ILE A 39 -7.07 -3.64 -0.19
N GLU A 40 -6.96 -2.84 -1.26
CA GLU A 40 -5.91 -3.01 -2.28
C GLU A 40 -4.52 -2.83 -1.65
N LEU A 41 -4.34 -1.82 -0.81
CA LEU A 41 -3.08 -1.56 -0.10
C LEU A 41 -2.66 -2.74 0.78
N ILE A 42 -3.58 -3.27 1.60
CA ILE A 42 -3.33 -4.44 2.44
C ILE A 42 -2.93 -5.63 1.58
N ASP A 43 -3.64 -5.88 0.47
CA ASP A 43 -3.32 -7.00 -0.43
C ASP A 43 -1.92 -6.87 -1.02
N ILE A 44 -1.54 -5.66 -1.45
CA ILE A 44 -0.23 -5.36 -2.00
C ILE A 44 0.88 -5.54 -0.97
N LEU A 45 0.73 -4.92 0.20
CA LEU A 45 1.73 -4.96 1.26
C LEU A 45 1.88 -6.39 1.79
N SER A 46 0.78 -7.13 1.93
CA SER A 46 0.79 -8.54 2.34
C SER A 46 1.60 -9.41 1.38
N LYS A 47 1.42 -9.22 0.06
CA LYS A 47 2.19 -9.92 -0.98
C LYS A 47 3.66 -9.50 -1.01
N TYR A 48 3.93 -8.21 -0.88
CA TYR A 48 5.30 -7.67 -0.94
C TYR A 48 6.16 -8.14 0.25
N PHE A 49 5.58 -8.14 1.45
CA PHE A 49 6.27 -8.59 2.67
C PHE A 49 6.07 -10.09 2.96
N ASN A 50 5.29 -10.79 2.13
CA ASN A 50 4.92 -12.20 2.31
C ASN A 50 4.32 -12.48 3.70
N VAL A 51 3.45 -11.61 4.17
CA VAL A 51 2.75 -11.70 5.46
C VAL A 51 1.26 -11.88 5.26
N SER A 52 0.56 -12.36 6.30
CA SER A 52 -0.91 -12.44 6.24
C SER A 52 -1.54 -11.05 6.16
N LYS A 53 -2.66 -10.92 5.44
CA LYS A 53 -3.42 -9.65 5.35
C LYS A 53 -3.84 -9.14 6.73
N SER A 54 -4.20 -10.05 7.62
CA SER A 54 -4.53 -9.77 9.03
C SER A 54 -3.36 -9.20 9.84
N SER A 55 -2.11 -9.42 9.40
CA SER A 55 -0.93 -8.84 10.04
C SER A 55 -0.64 -7.41 9.57
N VAL A 56 -1.35 -6.92 8.55
CA VAL A 56 -1.21 -5.57 8.01
C VAL A 56 -2.36 -4.72 8.55
N ILE A 57 -2.01 -3.68 9.31
CA ILE A 57 -2.96 -2.72 9.89
C ILE A 57 -2.61 -1.35 9.30
N VAL A 58 -3.61 -0.69 8.72
CA VAL A 58 -3.51 0.60 8.01
C VAL A 58 -4.41 1.65 8.64
#